data_AF-A0A088B353-F1
#
_entry.id   AF-A0A088B353-F1
#
_cell.length_a   1.000
_cell.length_b   1.000
_cell.length_c   1.000
_cell.angle_alpha   90.00
_cell.angle_beta   90.00
_cell.angle_gamma   90.00
#
_symmetry.space_group_name_H-M   'P 1'
#
loop_
_entity.id
_entity.type
_entity.pdbx_description
1 polymer ?
#
loop_
_entity_poly.entity_id
_entity_poly.type
_entity_poly.pdbx_seq_one_letter_code
_entity_poly.pdbx_strand_id
1 'polypeptide(L)'
;MAKKPASLEIALGGHSQPAAADTAEVVQHPSAAAARPGKPQEAKLTVYVPPAASKRLRLMCIEHDRDLNSYLREGLDMVLAKYGQPSLAEFSEK
;
A
#
# COMPACT_ATOMS: atom_id res chain seq x y z
N MET A 1 22.72 -27.90 -18.54
CA MET A 1 22.96 -26.47 -18.87
C MET A 1 21.68 -25.69 -18.68
N ALA A 2 21.64 -24.72 -17.75
CA ALA A 2 20.51 -23.83 -17.54
C ALA A 2 20.97 -22.37 -17.68
N LYS A 3 20.13 -21.60 -18.38
CA LYS A 3 20.40 -20.31 -19.02
C LYS A 3 20.51 -19.20 -17.97
N LYS A 4 21.63 -18.46 -17.98
CA LYS A 4 21.78 -17.18 -17.25
C LYS A 4 21.18 -16.08 -18.13
N PRO A 5 20.23 -15.24 -17.66
CA PRO A 5 19.74 -14.12 -18.46
C PRO A 5 20.83 -13.04 -18.56
N ALA A 6 21.03 -12.54 -19.79
CA ALA A 6 22.02 -11.54 -20.14
C ALA A 6 21.74 -10.20 -19.47
N SER A 7 22.78 -9.62 -18.89
CA SER A 7 22.79 -8.31 -18.25
C SER A 7 22.45 -7.20 -19.25
N LEU A 8 21.46 -6.39 -18.92
CA LEU A 8 20.94 -5.26 -19.70
C LEU A 8 21.79 -3.98 -19.55
N GLU A 9 23.04 -4.10 -19.10
CA GLU A 9 23.95 -2.96 -18.87
C GLU A 9 24.76 -2.56 -20.12
N ILE A 10 24.59 -3.28 -21.23
CA ILE A 10 25.33 -3.02 -22.49
C ILE A 10 24.54 -2.11 -23.45
N ALA A 11 23.26 -1.81 -23.18
CA ALA A 11 22.44 -0.95 -24.05
C ALA A 11 22.57 0.56 -23.76
N LEU A 12 23.33 0.97 -22.75
CA LEU A 12 23.45 2.37 -22.33
C LEU A 12 24.89 2.90 -22.35
N GLY A 13 25.76 2.27 -23.14
CA GLY A 13 27.17 2.61 -23.26
C GLY A 13 27.53 3.22 -24.61
N GLY A 14 27.35 4.54 -24.74
CA GLY A 14 28.19 5.38 -25.59
C GLY A 14 27.93 5.40 -27.10
N HIS A 15 27.29 6.47 -27.56
CA HIS A 15 27.73 7.15 -28.77
C HIS A 15 27.90 8.64 -28.45
N SER A 16 29.16 9.06 -28.43
CA SER A 16 29.56 10.46 -28.38
C SER A 16 29.77 10.98 -29.81
N GLN A 17 29.63 12.31 -29.96
CA GLN A 17 30.11 13.20 -31.03
C GLN A 17 29.09 13.68 -32.11
N PRO A 18 29.27 14.89 -32.71
CA PRO A 18 29.04 16.22 -32.09
C PRO A 18 28.13 17.17 -32.92
N ALA A 19 27.81 18.32 -32.29
CA ALA A 19 27.50 19.65 -32.86
C ALA A 19 26.36 19.82 -33.89
N ALA A 20 25.22 20.33 -33.40
CA ALA A 20 24.46 21.35 -34.10
C ALA A 20 23.95 22.36 -33.06
N ALA A 21 24.39 23.60 -33.16
CA ALA A 21 23.87 24.70 -32.37
C ALA A 21 22.47 25.03 -32.90
N ASP A 22 21.45 24.52 -32.22
CA ASP A 22 20.09 25.03 -32.30
C ASP A 22 19.73 25.43 -30.87
N THR A 23 19.31 26.68 -30.70
CA THR A 23 19.01 27.30 -29.41
C THR A 23 17.87 26.56 -28.71
N ALA A 24 18.21 25.49 -28.00
CA ALA A 24 17.28 24.78 -27.13
C ALA A 24 17.01 25.65 -25.90
N GLU A 25 15.90 26.39 -25.94
CA GLU A 25 15.29 26.98 -24.77
C GLU A 25 15.12 25.87 -23.73
N VAL A 26 15.89 25.94 -22.63
CA VAL A 26 15.75 25.02 -21.51
C VAL A 26 14.42 25.34 -20.84
N VAL A 27 13.36 24.67 -21.29
CA VAL A 27 12.08 24.68 -20.59
C VAL A 27 12.31 24.02 -19.24
N GLN A 28 12.49 24.85 -18.22
CA GLN A 28 12.65 24.40 -16.85
C GLN A 28 11.29 23.91 -16.36
N HIS A 29 11.02 22.62 -16.56
CA HIS A 29 9.82 21.99 -16.03
C HIS A 29 9.82 22.19 -14.50
N PRO A 30 8.76 22.75 -13.90
CA PRO A 30 8.67 22.82 -12.46
C PRO A 30 8.74 21.39 -11.94
N SER A 31 9.86 21.07 -11.28
CA SER A 31 10.00 19.80 -10.57
C SER A 31 9.04 19.88 -9.40
N ALA A 32 7.81 19.42 -9.64
CA ALA A 32 6.86 19.18 -8.58
C ALA A 32 7.51 18.13 -7.69
N ALA A 33 8.13 18.57 -6.60
CA ALA A 33 8.57 17.71 -5.53
C ALA A 33 7.35 16.88 -5.15
N ALA A 34 7.32 15.62 -5.57
CA ALA A 34 6.19 14.74 -5.33
C ALA A 34 5.99 14.69 -3.81
N ALA A 35 4.92 15.35 -3.35
CA ALA A 35 4.56 15.35 -1.94
C ALA A 35 4.41 13.88 -1.54
N ARG A 36 5.31 13.42 -0.66
CA ARG A 36 5.23 12.05 -0.16
C ARG A 36 3.87 11.93 0.53
N PRO A 37 3.05 10.91 0.20
CA PRO A 37 1.77 10.73 0.86
C PRO A 37 2.02 10.66 2.38
N GLY A 38 1.24 11.45 3.13
CA GLY A 38 1.33 11.50 4.59
C GLY A 38 1.24 10.10 5.19
N LYS A 39 1.94 9.88 6.31
CA LYS A 39 1.90 8.58 6.99
C LYS A 39 0.44 8.28 7.39
N PRO A 40 -0.06 7.05 7.14
CA PRO A 40 -1.39 6.67 7.58
C PRO A 40 -1.47 6.80 9.11
N GLN A 41 -2.54 7.43 9.60
CA GLN A 41 -2.80 7.59 11.03
C GLN A 41 -3.26 6.28 11.69
N GLU A 42 -3.55 5.24 10.89
CA GLU A 42 -4.04 3.95 11.36
C GLU A 42 -2.90 2.95 11.54
N ALA A 43 -2.90 2.24 12.68
CA ALA A 43 -2.01 1.12 12.92
C ALA A 43 -2.57 -0.17 12.30
N LYS A 44 -1.74 -0.90 11.54
CA LYS A 44 -2.13 -2.19 10.95
C LYS A 44 -1.92 -3.33 11.96
N LEU A 45 -3.00 -3.99 12.35
CA LEU A 45 -2.98 -5.25 13.10
C LEU A 45 -3.05 -6.45 12.14
N THR A 46 -2.19 -7.45 12.36
CA THR A 46 -2.18 -8.71 11.60
C THR A 46 -2.25 -9.87 12.59
N VAL A 47 -3.21 -10.77 12.38
CA VAL A 47 -3.43 -11.94 13.25
C VAL A 47 -3.56 -13.21 12.43
N TYR A 48 -3.05 -14.31 12.97
CA TYR A 48 -3.24 -15.63 12.37
C TYR A 48 -4.53 -16.24 12.91
N VAL A 49 -5.36 -16.74 11.99
CA VAL A 49 -6.61 -17.44 12.33
C VAL A 49 -6.62 -18.81 11.64
N PRO A 50 -7.32 -19.80 12.20
CA PRO A 50 -7.49 -21.08 11.53
C PRO A 50 -8.07 -20.92 10.12
N PRO A 51 -7.65 -21.73 9.13
CA PRO A 51 -8.09 -21.58 7.74
C PRO A 51 -9.61 -21.74 7.58
N ALA A 52 -10.23 -22.60 8.39
CA ALA A 52 -11.69 -22.77 8.42
C ALA A 52 -12.42 -21.48 8.82
N ALA A 53 -11.91 -20.76 9.84
CA ALA A 53 -12.47 -19.50 10.28
C ALA A 53 -12.28 -18.40 9.23
N SER A 54 -11.09 -18.32 8.60
CA SER A 54 -10.84 -17.37 7.50
C SER A 54 -11.79 -17.57 6.34
N LYS A 55 -12.01 -18.83 5.93
CA LYS A 55 -12.96 -19.17 4.85
C LYS A 55 -14.39 -18.79 5.24
N ARG A 56 -14.81 -19.07 6.47
CA ARG A 56 -16.16 -18.72 6.94
C ARG A 56 -16.39 -17.21 6.97
N LEU A 57 -15.43 -16.44 7.46
CA LEU A 57 -15.51 -14.97 7.46
C LEU A 57 -15.66 -14.41 6.04
N ARG A 58 -14.91 -14.93 5.07
CA ARG A 58 -15.04 -14.50 3.67
C ARG A 58 -16.41 -14.83 3.07
N LEU A 59 -16.99 -15.98 3.43
CA LEU A 59 -18.35 -16.32 2.99
C LEU A 59 -19.37 -15.34 3.57
N MET A 60 -19.25 -15.02 4.86
CA MET A 60 -20.12 -14.02 5.50
C MET A 60 -20.01 -12.65 4.84
N CYS A 61 -18.81 -12.23 4.40
CA CYS A 61 -18.64 -11.00 3.63
C CYS A 61 -19.48 -10.99 2.34
N ILE A 62 -19.56 -12.13 1.65
CA ILE A 62 -20.35 -12.28 0.42
C ILE A 62 -21.85 -12.32 0.74
N GLU A 63 -22.25 -13.05 1.78
CA GLU A 63 -23.66 -13.22 2.18
C GLU A 63 -24.29 -11.90 2.64
N HIS A 64 -23.52 -11.03 3.29
CA HIS A 64 -24.00 -9.79 3.88
C HIS A 64 -23.58 -8.52 3.13
N ASP A 65 -22.86 -8.65 2.00
CA ASP A 65 -22.28 -7.53 1.25
C ASP A 65 -21.47 -6.57 2.14
N ARG A 66 -20.65 -7.12 3.04
CA ARG A 66 -19.81 -6.35 3.99
C ARG A 66 -18.33 -6.68 3.84
N ASP A 67 -17.48 -5.68 4.06
CA ASP A 67 -16.04 -5.88 4.06
C ASP A 67 -15.56 -6.68 5.28
N LEU A 68 -14.48 -7.44 5.09
CA LEU A 68 -13.87 -8.23 6.14
C LEU A 68 -13.39 -7.34 7.31
N ASN A 69 -12.81 -6.17 7.03
CA ASN A 69 -12.36 -5.25 8.09
C ASN A 69 -13.53 -4.73 8.92
N SER A 70 -14.73 -4.59 8.36
CA SER A 70 -15.90 -4.18 9.15
C SER A 70 -16.22 -5.20 10.24
N TYR A 71 -16.21 -6.49 9.92
CA TYR A 71 -16.39 -7.55 10.92
C TYR A 71 -15.25 -7.61 11.94
N LEU A 72 -14.01 -7.41 11.51
CA LEU A 72 -12.87 -7.38 12.43
C LEU A 72 -12.96 -6.18 13.39
N ARG A 73 -13.35 -5.00 12.89
CA ARG A 73 -13.54 -3.80 13.72
C ARG A 73 -14.68 -4.00 14.72
N GLU A 74 -15.80 -4.57 14.29
CA GLU A 74 -16.93 -4.89 15.18
C GLU A 74 -16.54 -5.89 16.28
N GLY A 75 -15.82 -6.96 15.91
CA GLY A 75 -15.32 -7.94 16.89
C GLY A 75 -14.30 -7.34 17.86
N LEU A 76 -13.44 -6.44 17.40
CA LEU A 76 -12.51 -5.70 18.27
C LEU A 76 -13.27 -4.79 19.24
N ASP A 77 -14.30 -4.08 18.77
CA ASP A 77 -15.12 -3.20 19.60
C ASP A 77 -15.84 -3.99 20.70
N MET A 78 -16.41 -5.15 20.36
CA MET A 78 -17.00 -6.07 21.35
C MET A 78 -16.00 -6.53 22.41
N VAL A 79 -14.74 -6.78 22.02
CA VAL A 79 -13.68 -7.15 22.95
C VAL A 79 -13.30 -5.96 23.85
N LEU A 80 -13.14 -4.77 23.28
CA LEU A 80 -12.82 -3.55 24.05
C LEU A 80 -13.92 -3.25 25.07
N ALA A 81 -15.19 -3.28 24.65
CA ALA A 81 -16.35 -3.09 25.51
C ALA A 81 -16.39 -4.10 26.66
N LYS A 82 -16.05 -5.38 26.40
CA LYS A 82 -15.98 -6.42 27.44
C LYS A 82 -14.98 -6.10 28.55
N TYR A 83 -13.93 -5.35 28.25
CA TYR A 83 -12.90 -4.94 29.22
C TYR A 83 -13.06 -3.47 29.67
N GLY A 84 -14.21 -2.83 29.40
CA GLY A 84 -14.47 -1.44 29.77
C GLY A 84 -13.55 -0.43 29.10
N GLN A 85 -12.98 -0.79 27.94
CA GLN A 85 -12.17 0.11 27.11
C GLN A 85 -13.08 0.91 26.16
N PRO A 86 -12.67 2.12 25.77
CA PRO A 86 -13.39 2.90 24.77
C PRO A 86 -13.37 2.20 23.40
N SER A 87 -14.35 2.53 22.57
CA SER A 87 -14.53 1.99 21.22
C SER A 87 -13.41 2.41 20.27
N LEU A 88 -13.29 1.73 19.13
CA LEU A 88 -12.32 2.11 18.09
C LEU A 88 -12.58 3.52 17.53
N ALA A 89 -13.84 3.96 17.51
CA ALA A 89 -14.20 5.31 17.06
C ALA A 89 -13.67 6.39 18.01
N GLU A 90 -13.84 6.19 19.32
CA GLU A 90 -13.37 7.12 20.35
C GLU A 90 -11.83 7.26 20.38
N PHE A 91 -11.09 6.22 20.00
CA PHE A 91 -9.64 6.32 19.83
C PHE A 91 -9.22 7.13 18.60
N SER A 92 -10.07 7.24 17.58
CA SER A 92 -9.77 7.99 16.36
C SER A 92 -10.02 9.50 16.52
N GLU A 93 -10.81 9.90 17.51
CA GLU A 93 -11.15 11.30 17.79
C GLU A 93 -10.12 12.00 18.71
N LYS A 94 -9.06 11.28 19.12
CA LYS A 94 -8.10 11.70 20.13
C LYS A 94 -6.72 11.95 19.55
#